data_AF-A0A964T5T3-F1
#
_entry.id   AF-A0A964T5T3-F1
#
_cell.length_a   1.000
_cell.length_b   1.000
_cell.length_c   1.000
_cell.angle_alpha   90.00
_cell.angle_beta   90.00
_cell.angle_gamma   90.00
#
_symmetry.space_group_name_H-M   'P 1'
#
loop_
_entity.id
_entity.type
_entity.pdbx_description
1 polymer ?
#
loop_
_entity_poly.entity_id
_entity_poly.type
_entity_poly.pdbx_seq_one_letter_code
_entity_poly.pdbx_strand_id
1 'polypeptide(L)'
;MAQSLFSTFAPLLRSLNEADLRAEIEHPRRLLIETGKARGKAIEIAYAPFDLVNTDAEIVIVGLTPGRQQMGDALQAARRSLLDGRSEADAAADAKIFASFSGPMRANLVAMLDEIGLARSLGLATTASLWTEEAHRVHFTSILRYPVFIDGENYSGSPAPLKTPLLRSELEKWCAAEMRALPNAVFVPLGPVVAEAVGFLAKKVGIDERQVLTGLPHPSGANGERVAVFLGRKVPETVSSKVNAGKLLNARHRLVAAVGALSRGSPLPVGACAAGTPDIQVSAVPESRPLALDRKPPSKEWSTKMPKPQPANATRDALLAQLNSRADIAVHPAQSRMHGTKYISAFLTSAGVTFAVDKAAASKQAIWFIDHPRLRSVLDEASITFKPYPPERGRNSNLHKLPGFKHGALIRAFPETAKEATQVLDLLCGSAAGWE
;
A
#
# COMPACT_ATOMS: atom_id res chain seq x y z
N MET A 1 -28.62 -4.75 -3.92
CA MET A 1 -27.55 -4.25 -3.03
C MET A 1 -26.43 -5.26 -3.05
N ALA A 2 -25.17 -4.84 -3.27
CA ALA A 2 -24.05 -5.78 -3.15
C ALA A 2 -24.03 -6.35 -1.73
N GLN A 3 -23.94 -7.67 -1.62
CA GLN A 3 -23.98 -8.37 -0.34
C GLN A 3 -22.78 -7.93 0.50
N SER A 4 -23.02 -7.24 1.62
CA SER A 4 -21.96 -6.99 2.59
C SER A 4 -21.81 -8.21 3.49
N LEU A 5 -20.57 -8.63 3.74
CA LEU A 5 -20.23 -9.61 4.76
C LEU A 5 -20.06 -8.96 6.14
N PHE A 6 -20.13 -7.63 6.26
CA PHE A 6 -19.88 -6.93 7.52
C PHE A 6 -20.79 -7.41 8.64
N SER A 7 -22.10 -7.41 8.44
CA SER A 7 -23.06 -7.86 9.45
C SER A 7 -22.87 -9.35 9.82
N THR A 8 -22.36 -10.17 8.91
CA THR A 8 -22.02 -11.58 9.20
C THR A 8 -20.86 -11.68 10.19
N PHE A 9 -19.83 -10.84 10.05
CA PHE A 9 -18.63 -10.90 10.88
C PHE A 9 -18.65 -9.95 12.10
N ALA A 10 -19.56 -8.98 12.15
CA ALA A 10 -19.65 -8.02 13.25
C ALA A 10 -19.82 -8.69 14.64
N PRO A 11 -20.64 -9.75 14.82
CA PRO A 11 -20.71 -10.48 16.09
C PRO A 11 -19.37 -11.12 16.50
N LEU A 12 -18.61 -11.65 15.53
CA LEU A 12 -17.29 -12.20 15.80
C LEU A 12 -16.32 -11.09 16.23
N LEU A 13 -16.28 -9.96 15.52
CA LEU A 13 -15.42 -8.82 15.88
C LEU A 13 -15.67 -8.32 17.31
N ARG A 14 -16.94 -8.26 17.74
CA ARG A 14 -17.31 -7.88 19.11
C ARG A 14 -16.82 -8.87 20.18
N SER A 15 -16.79 -10.16 19.86
CA SER A 15 -16.42 -11.22 20.82
C SER A 15 -14.94 -11.53 20.90
N LEU A 16 -14.15 -11.22 19.86
CA LEU A 16 -12.69 -11.38 19.88
C LEU A 16 -12.07 -10.49 20.95
N ASN A 17 -11.16 -11.02 21.76
CA ASN A 17 -10.21 -10.20 22.54
C ASN A 17 -9.00 -9.79 21.67
N GLU A 18 -8.10 -8.97 22.20
CA GLU A 18 -6.91 -8.48 21.47
C GLU A 18 -5.96 -9.61 21.04
N ALA A 19 -5.82 -10.67 21.84
CA ALA A 19 -4.95 -11.79 21.52
C ALA A 19 -5.55 -12.64 20.38
N ASP A 20 -6.84 -12.93 20.46
CA ASP A 20 -7.58 -13.68 19.45
C ASP A 20 -7.65 -12.90 18.12
N LEU A 21 -7.86 -11.59 18.18
CA LEU A 21 -7.83 -10.74 16.99
C LEU A 21 -6.45 -10.79 16.31
N ARG A 22 -5.37 -10.68 17.09
CA ARG A 22 -4.00 -10.79 16.56
C ARG A 22 -3.75 -12.15 15.92
N ALA A 23 -4.23 -13.22 16.54
CA ALA A 23 -4.12 -14.57 16.00
C ALA A 23 -4.89 -14.72 14.68
N GLU A 24 -6.11 -14.17 14.58
CA GLU A 24 -6.88 -14.16 13.33
C GLU A 24 -6.22 -13.30 12.23
N ILE A 25 -5.53 -12.21 12.59
CA ILE A 25 -4.78 -11.39 11.62
C ILE A 25 -3.55 -12.13 11.10
N GLU A 26 -2.85 -12.90 11.96
CA GLU A 26 -1.64 -13.64 11.57
C GLU A 26 -1.98 -14.91 10.79
N HIS A 27 -2.96 -15.67 11.26
CA HIS A 27 -3.40 -16.94 10.70
C HIS A 27 -4.93 -17.03 10.76
N PRO A 28 -5.64 -16.46 9.77
CA PRO A 28 -7.10 -16.45 9.75
C PRO A 28 -7.66 -17.86 9.85
N ARG A 29 -8.63 -18.07 10.76
CA ARG A 29 -9.35 -19.33 10.88
C ARG A 29 -10.85 -19.09 10.88
N ARG A 30 -11.33 -18.27 11.81
CA ARG A 30 -12.74 -17.88 11.88
C ARG A 30 -13.07 -16.76 10.91
N LEU A 31 -12.06 -16.02 10.46
CA LEU A 31 -12.20 -15.00 9.41
C LEU A 31 -12.11 -15.58 7.99
N LEU A 32 -11.88 -16.88 7.78
CA LEU A 32 -11.82 -17.45 6.42
C LEU A 32 -13.20 -17.41 5.75
N ILE A 33 -13.25 -16.80 4.57
CA ILE A 33 -14.42 -16.78 3.68
C ILE A 33 -14.38 -17.99 2.77
N GLU A 34 -13.23 -18.24 2.15
CA GLU A 34 -13.06 -19.29 1.16
C GLU A 34 -11.64 -19.83 1.15
N THR A 35 -11.47 -21.10 0.81
CA THR A 35 -10.16 -21.74 0.67
C THR A 35 -10.12 -22.56 -0.62
N GLY A 36 -8.93 -22.77 -1.16
CA GLY A 36 -8.74 -23.60 -2.33
C GLY A 36 -7.30 -23.96 -2.58
N LYS A 37 -7.02 -24.52 -3.76
CA LYS A 37 -5.67 -24.82 -4.20
C LYS A 37 -5.46 -24.40 -5.65
N ALA A 38 -4.27 -23.94 -5.96
CA ALA A 38 -3.85 -23.68 -7.34
C ALA A 38 -2.37 -24.00 -7.50
N ARG A 39 -2.05 -24.84 -8.50
CA ARG A 39 -0.68 -25.27 -8.80
C ARG A 39 0.04 -25.84 -7.56
N GLY A 40 -0.67 -26.63 -6.76
CA GLY A 40 -0.14 -27.24 -5.54
C GLY A 40 -0.04 -26.31 -4.32
N LYS A 41 -0.36 -25.03 -4.45
CA LYS A 41 -0.34 -24.06 -3.36
C LYS A 41 -1.72 -23.85 -2.75
N ALA A 42 -1.80 -23.66 -1.45
CA ALA A 42 -3.02 -23.31 -0.75
C ALA A 42 -3.39 -21.84 -1.04
N ILE A 43 -4.67 -21.58 -1.25
CA ILE A 43 -5.25 -20.25 -1.36
C ILE A 43 -6.21 -20.08 -0.17
N GLU A 44 -6.07 -18.97 0.54
CA GLU A 44 -6.94 -18.59 1.65
C GLU A 44 -7.44 -17.18 1.40
N ILE A 45 -8.75 -16.98 1.53
CA ILE A 45 -9.40 -15.68 1.39
C ILE A 45 -10.04 -15.36 2.73
N ALA A 46 -9.57 -14.31 3.38
CA ALA A 46 -10.00 -13.93 4.72
C ALA A 46 -10.80 -12.65 4.70
N TYR A 47 -11.82 -12.57 5.55
CA TYR A 47 -12.63 -11.38 5.72
C TYR A 47 -11.83 -10.23 6.32
N ALA A 48 -12.04 -9.06 5.75
CA ALA A 48 -11.73 -7.77 6.33
C ALA A 48 -12.82 -6.77 5.88
N PRO A 49 -13.13 -5.75 6.69
CA PRO A 49 -14.24 -4.82 6.46
C PRO A 49 -13.97 -3.82 5.33
N PHE A 50 -13.88 -4.32 4.09
CA PHE A 50 -13.70 -3.55 2.84
C PHE A 50 -14.98 -3.51 2.00
N ASP A 51 -16.13 -3.72 2.63
CA ASP A 51 -17.44 -3.85 2.00
C ASP A 51 -18.03 -2.53 1.50
N LEU A 52 -17.69 -1.43 2.16
CA LEU A 52 -18.32 -0.14 1.92
C LEU A 52 -17.93 0.41 0.55
N VAL A 53 -18.90 0.50 -0.35
CA VAL A 53 -18.75 1.12 -1.69
C VAL A 53 -19.11 2.58 -1.60
N ASN A 54 -18.24 3.47 -2.09
CA ASN A 54 -18.60 4.88 -2.26
C ASN A 54 -19.26 5.01 -3.64
N THR A 55 -20.59 5.08 -3.69
CA THR A 55 -21.38 5.11 -4.94
C THR A 55 -21.36 6.46 -5.65
N ASP A 56 -20.92 7.51 -4.97
CA ASP A 56 -20.82 8.87 -5.51
C ASP A 56 -19.43 9.13 -6.14
N ALA A 57 -18.56 8.12 -6.17
CA ALA A 57 -17.20 8.27 -6.66
C ALA A 57 -17.16 8.50 -8.18
N GLU A 58 -16.44 9.56 -8.58
CA GLU A 58 -16.08 9.83 -9.97
C GLU A 58 -14.83 9.04 -10.38
N ILE A 59 -13.94 8.75 -9.42
CA ILE A 59 -12.69 8.02 -9.63
C ILE A 59 -12.68 6.73 -8.82
N VAL A 60 -12.27 5.62 -9.43
CA VAL A 60 -12.04 4.36 -8.72
C VAL A 60 -10.57 3.98 -8.83
N ILE A 61 -9.85 3.97 -7.71
CA ILE A 61 -8.48 3.47 -7.66
C ILE A 61 -8.51 1.98 -7.31
N VAL A 62 -8.03 1.14 -8.23
CA VAL A 62 -8.14 -0.31 -8.11
C VAL A 62 -6.77 -0.94 -7.84
N GLY A 63 -6.63 -1.59 -6.70
CA GLY A 63 -5.49 -2.41 -6.30
C GLY A 63 -5.65 -3.89 -6.63
N LEU A 64 -4.70 -4.71 -6.16
CA LEU A 64 -4.72 -6.16 -6.34
C LEU A 64 -5.60 -6.86 -5.31
N THR A 65 -5.21 -6.77 -4.04
CA THR A 65 -5.90 -7.29 -2.86
C THR A 65 -5.31 -6.59 -1.63
N PRO A 66 -6.06 -6.39 -0.54
CA PRO A 66 -5.49 -5.90 0.71
C PRO A 66 -4.47 -6.88 1.30
N GLY A 67 -3.36 -6.36 1.82
CA GLY A 67 -2.37 -7.16 2.54
C GLY A 67 -2.73 -7.39 4.01
N ARG A 68 -2.01 -8.29 4.68
CA ARG A 68 -2.19 -8.60 6.11
C ARG A 68 -2.23 -7.38 7.03
N GLN A 69 -1.38 -6.38 6.77
CA GLN A 69 -1.38 -5.14 7.57
C GLN A 69 -2.69 -4.37 7.40
N GLN A 70 -3.15 -4.18 6.15
CA GLN A 70 -4.41 -3.48 5.86
C GLN A 70 -5.60 -4.23 6.46
N MET A 71 -5.58 -5.57 6.40
CA MET A 71 -6.54 -6.42 7.09
C MET A 71 -6.53 -6.13 8.60
N GLY A 72 -5.35 -6.15 9.24
CA GLY A 72 -5.23 -5.91 10.67
C GLY A 72 -5.73 -4.54 11.11
N ASP A 73 -5.32 -3.49 10.39
CA ASP A 73 -5.73 -2.13 10.70
C ASP A 73 -7.25 -1.94 10.53
N ALA A 74 -7.82 -2.46 9.43
CA ALA A 74 -9.26 -2.39 9.16
C ALA A 74 -10.08 -3.15 10.21
N LEU A 75 -9.65 -4.35 10.60
CA LEU A 75 -10.32 -5.15 11.64
C LEU A 75 -10.25 -4.47 13.02
N GLN A 76 -9.11 -3.89 13.38
CA GLN A 76 -8.94 -3.18 14.65
C GLN A 76 -9.85 -1.95 14.72
N ALA A 77 -9.92 -1.17 13.63
CA ALA A 77 -10.78 0.00 13.56
C ALA A 77 -12.26 -0.35 13.63
N ALA A 78 -12.71 -1.32 12.83
CA ALA A 78 -14.09 -1.81 12.88
C ALA A 78 -14.44 -2.33 14.28
N ARG A 79 -13.57 -3.16 14.88
CA ARG A 79 -13.81 -3.69 16.22
C ARG A 79 -13.90 -2.59 17.27
N ARG A 80 -12.98 -1.61 17.27
CA ARG A 80 -13.04 -0.47 18.19
C ARG A 80 -14.38 0.25 18.06
N SER A 81 -14.77 0.61 16.84
CA SER A 81 -16.04 1.29 16.55
C SER A 81 -17.26 0.49 17.06
N LEU A 82 -17.27 -0.83 16.84
CA LEU A 82 -18.34 -1.71 17.32
C LEU A 82 -18.38 -1.83 18.85
N LEU A 83 -17.23 -1.83 19.52
CA LEU A 83 -17.14 -1.89 20.99
C LEU A 83 -17.52 -0.56 21.65
N ASP A 84 -17.30 0.56 20.95
CA ASP A 84 -17.74 1.88 21.37
C ASP A 84 -19.26 2.10 21.17
N GLY A 85 -19.99 1.06 20.77
CA GLY A 85 -21.44 1.10 20.58
C GLY A 85 -21.90 1.80 19.29
N ARG A 86 -20.98 2.06 18.35
CA ARG A 86 -21.32 2.68 17.07
C ARG A 86 -22.05 1.70 16.15
N SER A 87 -22.72 2.24 15.13
CA SER A 87 -23.46 1.42 14.17
C SER A 87 -22.51 0.60 13.29
N GLU A 88 -23.01 -0.47 12.67
CA GLU A 88 -22.22 -1.26 11.71
C GLU A 88 -21.81 -0.44 10.48
N ALA A 89 -22.64 0.54 10.08
CA ALA A 89 -22.32 1.46 9.00
C ALA A 89 -21.14 2.37 9.37
N ASP A 90 -21.14 2.93 10.59
CA ASP A 90 -20.02 3.72 11.11
C ASP A 90 -18.75 2.89 11.19
N ALA A 91 -18.84 1.67 11.73
CA ALA A 91 -17.69 0.78 11.87
C ALA A 91 -17.10 0.36 10.51
N ALA A 92 -17.94 0.13 9.50
CA ALA A 92 -17.50 -0.11 8.13
C ALA A 92 -16.84 1.13 7.51
N ALA A 93 -17.34 2.34 7.81
CA ALA A 93 -16.73 3.59 7.37
C ALA A 93 -15.37 3.84 8.02
N ASP A 94 -15.25 3.63 9.34
CA ASP A 94 -14.00 3.78 10.10
C ASP A 94 -12.90 2.84 9.58
N ALA A 95 -13.28 1.61 9.21
CA ALA A 95 -12.33 0.64 8.67
C ALA A 95 -11.80 1.00 7.26
N LYS A 96 -12.58 1.75 6.47
CA LYS A 96 -12.23 2.10 5.09
C LYS A 96 -11.02 3.03 5.00
N ILE A 97 -10.72 3.80 6.04
CA ILE A 97 -9.54 4.68 6.12
C ILE A 97 -8.25 3.88 5.84
N PHE A 98 -8.20 2.61 6.25
CA PHE A 98 -7.03 1.74 6.14
C PHE A 98 -6.90 1.02 4.79
N ALA A 99 -7.91 1.13 3.92
CA ALA A 99 -7.85 0.67 2.53
C ALA A 99 -6.99 1.59 1.64
N SER A 100 -6.77 2.83 2.07
CA SER A 100 -6.27 3.90 1.22
C SER A 100 -4.74 4.01 1.32
N PHE A 101 -4.05 3.59 0.26
CA PHE A 101 -2.61 3.77 -0.01
C PHE A 101 -1.96 4.85 0.87
N SER A 102 -1.01 4.48 1.74
CA SER A 102 -0.40 5.38 2.72
C SER A 102 1.09 5.63 2.46
N GLY A 103 1.63 6.69 3.06
CA GLY A 103 3.06 7.03 3.03
C GLY A 103 3.62 7.24 1.61
N PRO A 104 4.85 6.78 1.32
CA PRO A 104 5.50 6.98 0.01
C PRO A 104 4.70 6.43 -1.18
N MET A 105 3.82 5.44 -0.94
CA MET A 105 2.97 4.89 -1.99
C MET A 105 1.89 5.88 -2.43
N ARG A 106 1.30 6.60 -1.48
CA ARG A 106 0.37 7.70 -1.77
C ARG A 106 1.06 8.80 -2.56
N ALA A 107 2.22 9.24 -2.09
CA ALA A 107 2.97 10.32 -2.74
C ALA A 107 3.33 9.97 -4.20
N ASN A 108 3.76 8.73 -4.46
CA ASN A 108 4.01 8.26 -5.82
C ASN A 108 2.73 8.22 -6.67
N LEU A 109 1.63 7.72 -6.11
CA LEU A 109 0.36 7.64 -6.82
C LEU A 109 -0.14 9.04 -7.19
N VAL A 110 -0.20 9.96 -6.23
CA VAL A 110 -0.56 11.37 -6.45
C VAL A 110 0.30 11.99 -7.55
N ALA A 111 1.62 11.85 -7.46
CA ALA A 111 2.52 12.40 -8.47
C ALA A 111 2.22 11.85 -9.87
N MET A 112 1.92 10.55 -10.00
CA MET A 112 1.61 9.96 -11.30
C MET A 112 0.23 10.36 -11.83
N LEU A 113 -0.78 10.49 -10.96
CA LEU A 113 -2.13 10.94 -11.34
C LEU A 113 -2.13 12.40 -11.77
N ASP A 114 -1.39 13.25 -11.05
CA ASP A 114 -1.22 14.66 -11.38
C ASP A 114 -0.43 14.82 -12.69
N GLU A 115 0.61 14.00 -12.90
CA GLU A 115 1.40 13.98 -14.13
C GLU A 115 0.56 13.65 -15.38
N ILE A 116 -0.39 12.72 -15.27
CA ILE A 116 -1.28 12.42 -16.40
C ILE A 116 -2.42 13.45 -16.56
N GLY A 117 -2.47 14.46 -15.69
CA GLY A 117 -3.45 15.54 -15.74
C GLY A 117 -4.79 15.24 -15.09
N LEU A 118 -4.91 14.16 -14.30
CA LEU A 118 -6.19 13.74 -13.72
C LEU A 118 -6.76 14.79 -12.76
N ALA A 119 -5.91 15.44 -11.96
CA ALA A 119 -6.34 16.54 -11.09
C ALA A 119 -7.03 17.65 -11.90
N ARG A 120 -6.41 18.09 -13.01
CA ARG A 120 -6.97 19.13 -13.87
C ARG A 120 -8.29 18.72 -14.50
N SER A 121 -8.43 17.47 -14.96
CA SER A 121 -9.71 17.01 -15.53
C SER A 121 -10.85 16.98 -14.51
N LEU A 122 -10.53 16.88 -13.23
CA LEU A 122 -11.50 16.89 -12.12
C LEU A 122 -11.74 18.29 -11.54
N GLY A 123 -11.07 19.33 -12.06
CA GLY A 123 -11.11 20.67 -11.48
C GLY A 123 -10.35 20.79 -10.15
N LEU A 124 -9.44 19.86 -9.86
CA LEU A 124 -8.66 19.82 -8.62
C LEU A 124 -7.28 20.44 -8.81
N ALA A 125 -6.75 21.06 -7.75
CA ALA A 125 -5.36 21.50 -7.72
C ALA A 125 -4.38 20.32 -7.75
N THR A 126 -4.71 19.24 -7.04
CA THR A 126 -3.94 17.99 -6.98
C THR A 126 -4.87 16.84 -6.59
N THR A 127 -4.55 15.63 -7.07
CA THR A 127 -5.22 14.40 -6.65
C THR A 127 -4.91 14.01 -5.21
N ALA A 128 -3.99 14.69 -4.51
CA ALA A 128 -3.78 14.49 -3.07
C ALA A 128 -5.07 14.71 -2.25
N SER A 129 -5.90 15.67 -2.67
CA SER A 129 -7.18 16.02 -2.04
C SER A 129 -8.18 14.85 -2.01
N LEU A 130 -8.03 13.85 -2.89
CA LEU A 130 -8.86 12.64 -2.89
C LEU A 130 -8.69 11.79 -1.61
N TRP A 131 -7.65 12.04 -0.81
CA TRP A 131 -7.47 11.39 0.50
C TRP A 131 -7.96 12.25 1.68
N THR A 132 -8.43 13.46 1.40
CA THR A 132 -8.79 14.48 2.40
C THR A 132 -10.12 15.14 2.01
N GLU A 133 -10.11 16.37 1.52
CA GLU A 133 -11.30 17.21 1.29
C GLU A 133 -12.23 16.61 0.22
N GLU A 134 -11.65 15.96 -0.78
CA GLU A 134 -12.33 15.40 -1.95
C GLU A 134 -12.50 13.87 -1.84
N ALA A 135 -12.42 13.32 -0.63
CA ALA A 135 -12.55 11.87 -0.39
C ALA A 135 -13.89 11.28 -0.87
N HIS A 136 -14.94 12.12 -0.94
CA HIS A 136 -16.24 11.75 -1.48
C HIS A 136 -16.22 11.44 -2.99
N ARG A 137 -15.24 11.96 -3.74
CA ARG A 137 -15.11 11.77 -5.20
C ARG A 137 -14.37 10.50 -5.60
N VAL A 138 -13.81 9.76 -4.64
CA VAL A 138 -12.99 8.58 -4.91
C VAL A 138 -13.50 7.33 -4.19
N HIS A 139 -13.40 6.19 -4.87
CA HIS A 139 -13.53 4.88 -4.29
C HIS A 139 -12.20 4.12 -4.39
N PHE A 140 -11.66 3.72 -3.24
CA PHE A 140 -10.52 2.81 -3.17
C PHE A 140 -11.04 1.37 -3.08
N THR A 141 -10.57 0.50 -3.97
CA THR A 141 -10.95 -0.92 -3.99
C THR A 141 -9.81 -1.80 -4.54
N SER A 142 -10.05 -3.10 -4.65
CA SER A 142 -9.15 -4.10 -5.22
C SER A 142 -9.90 -5.11 -6.08
N ILE A 143 -9.25 -5.69 -7.09
CA ILE A 143 -9.88 -6.73 -7.92
C ILE A 143 -10.26 -7.98 -7.13
N LEU A 144 -9.57 -8.22 -6.01
CA LEU A 144 -9.95 -9.17 -4.97
C LEU A 144 -10.22 -8.34 -3.72
N ARG A 145 -11.51 -8.08 -3.42
CA ARG A 145 -11.95 -7.17 -2.34
C ARG A 145 -11.34 -7.55 -1.00
N TYR A 146 -11.32 -8.83 -0.70
CA TYR A 146 -10.84 -9.36 0.57
C TYR A 146 -9.38 -9.82 0.50
N PRO A 147 -8.63 -9.78 1.62
CA PRO A 147 -7.28 -10.31 1.72
C PRO A 147 -7.14 -11.73 1.18
N VAL A 148 -6.17 -11.92 0.29
CA VAL A 148 -5.81 -13.23 -0.26
C VAL A 148 -4.40 -13.62 0.15
N PHE A 149 -4.25 -14.86 0.62
CA PHE A 149 -2.99 -15.46 1.00
C PHE A 149 -2.68 -16.71 0.17
N ILE A 150 -1.41 -16.91 -0.15
CA ILE A 150 -0.89 -18.11 -0.81
C ILE A 150 0.13 -18.77 0.13
N ASP A 151 -0.17 -19.98 0.58
CA ASP A 151 0.64 -20.69 1.58
C ASP A 151 0.96 -19.81 2.81
N GLY A 152 -0.02 -19.02 3.28
CA GLY A 152 0.12 -18.10 4.41
C GLY A 152 0.78 -16.75 4.10
N GLU A 153 1.28 -16.51 2.89
CA GLU A 153 1.93 -15.25 2.50
C GLU A 153 1.00 -14.33 1.70
N ASN A 154 1.22 -13.01 1.76
CA ASN A 154 0.42 -12.05 0.98
C ASN A 154 0.44 -12.39 -0.52
N TYR A 155 -0.73 -12.45 -1.14
CA TYR A 155 -0.85 -12.66 -2.57
C TYR A 155 -0.24 -11.51 -3.39
N SER A 156 0.54 -11.87 -4.41
CA SER A 156 1.31 -10.92 -5.23
C SER A 156 0.94 -10.95 -6.73
N GLY A 157 -0.18 -11.60 -7.08
CA GLY A 157 -0.64 -11.70 -8.47
C GLY A 157 -0.29 -13.03 -9.15
N SER A 158 0.29 -13.98 -8.40
CA SER A 158 0.61 -15.33 -8.86
C SER A 158 0.08 -16.37 -7.86
N PRO A 159 -0.75 -17.34 -8.30
CA PRO A 159 -1.18 -17.61 -9.68
C PRO A 159 -2.07 -16.48 -10.25
N ALA A 160 -2.17 -16.35 -11.58
CA ALA A 160 -2.92 -15.24 -12.19
C ALA A 160 -4.42 -15.30 -11.82
N PRO A 161 -5.06 -14.17 -11.42
CA PRO A 161 -6.44 -14.18 -10.92
C PRO A 161 -7.44 -14.76 -11.93
N LEU A 162 -7.41 -14.28 -13.17
CA LEU A 162 -8.36 -14.69 -14.21
C LEU A 162 -8.21 -16.16 -14.64
N LYS A 163 -7.05 -16.77 -14.39
CA LYS A 163 -6.77 -18.19 -14.71
C LYS A 163 -6.98 -19.12 -13.52
N THR A 164 -7.34 -18.58 -12.36
CA THR A 164 -7.53 -19.34 -11.14
C THR A 164 -9.01 -19.30 -10.78
N PRO A 165 -9.78 -20.41 -10.95
CA PRO A 165 -11.23 -20.38 -10.82
C PRO A 165 -11.76 -19.70 -9.56
N LEU A 166 -11.17 -20.01 -8.40
CA LEU A 166 -11.48 -19.39 -7.10
C LEU A 166 -11.25 -17.87 -7.08
N LEU A 167 -10.11 -17.40 -7.58
CA LEU A 167 -9.83 -15.96 -7.60
C LEU A 167 -10.69 -15.22 -8.61
N ARG A 168 -11.00 -15.88 -9.73
CA ARG A 168 -11.90 -15.34 -10.75
C ARG A 168 -13.33 -15.21 -10.23
N SER A 169 -13.85 -16.20 -9.52
CA SER A 169 -15.21 -16.12 -8.95
C SER A 169 -15.32 -14.96 -7.96
N GLU A 170 -14.34 -14.76 -7.09
CA GLU A 170 -14.34 -13.64 -6.13
C GLU A 170 -14.27 -12.27 -6.82
N LEU A 171 -13.43 -12.14 -7.84
CA LEU A 171 -13.35 -10.93 -8.67
C LEU A 171 -14.67 -10.64 -9.40
N GLU A 172 -15.30 -11.66 -9.98
CA GLU A 172 -16.58 -11.51 -10.69
C GLU A 172 -17.76 -11.26 -9.73
N LYS A 173 -17.66 -11.72 -8.49
CA LYS A 173 -18.67 -11.52 -7.46
C LYS A 173 -18.62 -10.11 -6.88
N TRP A 174 -17.42 -9.65 -6.48
CA TRP A 174 -17.28 -8.42 -5.70
C TRP A 174 -16.91 -7.21 -6.55
N CYS A 175 -15.81 -7.28 -7.30
CA CYS A 175 -15.33 -6.14 -8.09
C CYS A 175 -16.29 -5.82 -9.25
N ALA A 176 -16.84 -6.84 -9.91
CA ALA A 176 -17.83 -6.61 -10.96
C ALA A 176 -19.12 -5.96 -10.43
N ALA A 177 -19.51 -6.24 -9.18
CA ALA A 177 -20.67 -5.60 -8.56
C ALA A 177 -20.40 -4.11 -8.26
N GLU A 178 -19.20 -3.76 -7.78
CA GLU A 178 -18.77 -2.38 -7.60
C GLU A 178 -18.72 -1.60 -8.91
N MET A 179 -18.13 -2.20 -9.96
CA MET A 179 -18.06 -1.56 -11.28
C MET A 179 -19.46 -1.27 -11.84
N ARG A 180 -20.44 -2.16 -11.65
CA ARG A 180 -21.84 -1.90 -12.04
C ARG A 180 -22.50 -0.79 -11.22
N ALA A 181 -22.13 -0.64 -9.95
CA ALA A 181 -22.64 0.41 -9.08
C ALA A 181 -22.04 1.79 -9.42
N LEU A 182 -20.94 1.82 -10.18
CA LEU A 182 -20.19 3.02 -10.55
C LEU A 182 -20.06 3.13 -12.08
N PRO A 183 -21.18 3.13 -12.84
CA PRO A 183 -21.17 3.05 -14.30
C PRO A 183 -20.49 4.24 -14.97
N ASN A 184 -20.45 5.38 -14.28
CA ASN A 184 -19.90 6.64 -14.81
C ASN A 184 -18.49 6.94 -14.28
N ALA A 185 -17.94 6.10 -13.40
CA ALA A 185 -16.65 6.40 -12.81
C ALA A 185 -15.50 6.08 -13.77
N VAL A 186 -14.36 6.73 -13.55
CA VAL A 186 -13.09 6.45 -14.23
C VAL A 186 -12.27 5.48 -13.36
N PHE A 187 -11.95 4.33 -13.92
CA PHE A 187 -11.22 3.25 -13.24
C PHE A 187 -9.72 3.36 -13.49
N VAL A 188 -8.95 3.37 -12.42
CA VAL A 188 -7.49 3.50 -12.43
C VAL A 188 -6.86 2.22 -11.89
N PRO A 189 -6.59 1.21 -12.73
CA PRO A 189 -5.95 -0.03 -12.31
C PRO A 189 -4.45 0.14 -12.05
N LEU A 190 -4.00 -0.33 -10.88
CA LEU A 190 -2.60 -0.22 -10.47
C LEU A 190 -1.79 -1.47 -10.86
N GLY A 191 -1.15 -1.39 -12.03
CA GLY A 191 -0.26 -2.42 -12.55
C GLY A 191 -0.92 -3.42 -13.52
N PRO A 192 -0.12 -4.27 -14.18
CA PRO A 192 -0.57 -5.04 -15.35
C PRO A 192 -1.59 -6.13 -15.02
N VAL A 193 -1.44 -6.85 -13.89
CA VAL A 193 -2.39 -7.90 -13.46
C VAL A 193 -3.76 -7.28 -13.17
N VAL A 194 -3.77 -6.12 -12.51
CA VAL A 194 -4.99 -5.39 -12.18
C VAL A 194 -5.63 -4.83 -13.46
N ALA A 195 -4.85 -4.27 -14.37
CA ALA A 195 -5.35 -3.75 -15.64
C ALA A 195 -5.99 -4.85 -16.51
N GLU A 196 -5.40 -6.06 -16.56
CA GLU A 196 -5.99 -7.20 -17.26
C GLU A 196 -7.34 -7.60 -16.66
N ALA A 197 -7.41 -7.69 -15.33
CA ALA A 197 -8.63 -8.00 -14.59
C ALA A 197 -9.74 -6.96 -14.78
N VAL A 198 -9.42 -5.67 -14.61
CA VAL A 198 -10.39 -4.58 -14.80
C VAL A 198 -10.84 -4.50 -16.26
N GLY A 199 -9.95 -4.70 -17.24
CA GLY A 199 -10.33 -4.75 -18.65
C GLY A 199 -11.25 -5.93 -18.99
N PHE A 200 -11.02 -7.09 -18.39
CA PHE A 200 -11.93 -8.23 -18.49
C PHE A 200 -13.32 -7.90 -17.91
N LEU A 201 -13.37 -7.30 -16.72
CA LEU A 201 -14.62 -6.93 -16.07
C LEU A 201 -15.36 -5.81 -16.79
N ALA A 202 -14.66 -4.80 -17.29
CA ALA A 202 -15.26 -3.69 -18.02
C ALA A 202 -16.10 -4.19 -19.21
N LYS A 203 -15.53 -5.12 -20.00
CA LYS A 203 -16.26 -5.79 -21.08
C LYS A 203 -17.47 -6.59 -20.59
N LYS A 204 -17.31 -7.30 -19.46
CA LYS A 204 -18.36 -8.16 -18.89
C LYS A 204 -19.52 -7.36 -18.29
N VAL A 205 -19.27 -6.16 -17.79
CA VAL A 205 -20.28 -5.33 -17.10
C VAL A 205 -20.70 -4.08 -17.88
N GLY A 206 -20.19 -3.89 -19.10
CA GLY A 206 -20.60 -2.80 -20.00
C GLY A 206 -19.97 -1.44 -19.68
N ILE A 207 -18.80 -1.41 -19.03
CA ILE A 207 -18.03 -0.17 -18.83
C ILE A 207 -17.24 0.13 -20.10
N ASP A 208 -17.29 1.38 -20.55
CA ASP A 208 -16.56 1.84 -21.73
C ASP A 208 -15.04 1.74 -21.47
N GLU A 209 -14.29 1.23 -22.45
CA GLU A 209 -12.83 1.12 -22.32
C GLU A 209 -12.14 2.48 -22.11
N ARG A 210 -12.76 3.58 -22.56
CA ARG A 210 -12.29 4.95 -22.33
C ARG A 210 -12.34 5.35 -20.85
N GLN A 211 -13.15 4.68 -20.05
CA GLN A 211 -13.21 4.89 -18.60
C GLN A 211 -12.09 4.16 -17.86
N VAL A 212 -11.28 3.32 -18.52
CA VAL A 212 -10.23 2.52 -17.85
C VAL A 212 -8.83 3.06 -18.20
N LEU A 213 -8.21 3.75 -17.24
CA LEU A 213 -6.88 4.36 -17.37
C LEU A 213 -5.75 3.34 -17.16
N THR A 214 -5.54 2.47 -18.14
CA THR A 214 -4.47 1.45 -18.09
C THR A 214 -3.08 2.00 -18.41
N GLY A 215 -2.06 1.52 -17.69
CA GLY A 215 -0.66 1.81 -17.99
C GLY A 215 0.14 2.46 -16.87
N LEU A 216 -0.51 2.86 -15.77
CA LEU A 216 0.19 3.32 -14.57
C LEU A 216 1.07 2.21 -13.99
N PRO A 217 2.35 2.48 -13.68
CA PRO A 217 3.15 1.54 -12.92
C PRO A 217 2.62 1.46 -11.48
N HIS A 218 2.83 0.32 -10.82
CA HIS A 218 2.41 0.15 -9.44
C HIS A 218 3.17 1.14 -8.53
N PRO A 219 2.51 1.89 -7.61
CA PRO A 219 3.13 3.00 -6.85
C PRO A 219 4.10 2.57 -5.74
N SER A 220 4.34 1.28 -5.57
CA SER A 220 5.20 0.75 -4.50
C SER A 220 6.67 1.12 -4.71
N GLY A 221 7.44 1.24 -3.62
CA GLY A 221 8.87 1.57 -3.66
C GLY A 221 9.73 0.58 -4.47
N ALA A 222 9.31 -0.69 -4.57
CA ALA A 222 9.96 -1.69 -5.44
C ALA A 222 9.90 -1.32 -6.93
N ASN A 223 9.01 -0.39 -7.30
CA ASN A 223 8.88 0.17 -8.65
C ASN A 223 9.43 1.59 -8.75
N GLY A 224 10.22 2.07 -7.77
CA GLY A 224 10.71 3.45 -7.72
C GLY A 224 11.42 3.90 -9.00
N GLU A 225 12.19 3.04 -9.65
CA GLU A 225 12.80 3.36 -10.95
C GLU A 225 11.77 3.51 -12.08
N ARG A 226 10.72 2.68 -12.10
CA ARG A 226 9.63 2.79 -13.08
C ARG A 226 8.81 4.06 -12.87
N VAL A 227 8.54 4.40 -11.61
CA VAL A 227 7.86 5.64 -11.22
C VAL A 227 8.71 6.85 -11.62
N ALA A 228 10.02 6.83 -11.35
CA ALA A 228 10.91 7.92 -11.72
C ALA A 228 10.96 8.16 -13.23
N VAL A 229 11.03 7.09 -14.04
CA VAL A 229 10.97 7.21 -15.50
C VAL A 229 9.61 7.73 -15.97
N PHE A 230 8.52 7.19 -15.43
CA PHE A 230 7.17 7.65 -15.76
C PHE A 230 7.01 9.14 -15.50
N LEU A 231 7.49 9.62 -14.35
CA LEU A 231 7.47 11.04 -13.95
C LEU A 231 8.57 11.90 -14.63
N GLY A 232 9.39 11.34 -15.52
CA GLY A 232 10.48 12.07 -16.17
C GLY A 232 11.64 12.48 -15.24
N ARG A 233 11.70 11.96 -14.00
CA ARG A 233 12.76 12.23 -13.01
C ARG A 233 14.04 11.44 -13.29
N LYS A 234 13.98 10.46 -14.19
CA LYS A 234 15.11 9.64 -14.59
C LYS A 234 15.10 9.41 -16.10
N VAL A 235 16.22 9.69 -16.76
CA VAL A 235 16.35 9.56 -18.22
C VAL A 235 16.50 8.09 -18.65
N PRO A 236 15.90 7.68 -19.79
CA PRO A 236 15.88 6.28 -20.26
C PRO A 236 17.25 5.58 -20.30
N GLU A 237 18.32 6.32 -20.57
CA GLU A 237 19.68 5.80 -20.77
C GLU A 237 20.33 5.35 -19.44
N THR A 238 19.78 5.79 -18.31
CA THR A 238 20.35 5.55 -16.97
C THR A 238 19.60 4.48 -16.17
N VAL A 239 18.56 3.89 -16.76
CA VAL A 239 17.70 2.92 -16.09
C VAL A 239 18.33 1.53 -16.05
N SER A 240 18.01 0.73 -15.04
CA SER A 240 18.47 -0.65 -14.99
C SER A 240 17.88 -1.49 -16.12
N SER A 241 18.53 -2.60 -16.47
CA SER A 241 18.07 -3.57 -17.47
C SER A 241 16.69 -4.20 -17.16
N LYS A 242 16.15 -3.98 -15.96
CA LYS A 242 14.83 -4.46 -15.53
C LYS A 242 13.69 -3.48 -15.86
N VAL A 243 14.01 -2.30 -16.41
CA VAL A 243 13.05 -1.24 -16.71
C VAL A 243 13.04 -0.97 -18.21
N ASN A 244 11.87 -1.12 -18.82
CA ASN A 244 11.64 -0.70 -20.19
C ASN A 244 11.10 0.75 -20.18
N ALA A 245 12.00 1.71 -20.33
CA ALA A 245 11.67 3.13 -20.26
C ALA A 245 10.72 3.57 -21.39
N GLY A 246 10.96 3.12 -22.63
CA GLY A 246 10.11 3.45 -23.77
C GLY A 246 8.65 3.00 -23.56
N LYS A 247 8.44 1.82 -22.98
CA LYS A 247 7.09 1.34 -22.64
C LYS A 247 6.39 2.25 -21.61
N LEU A 248 7.11 2.75 -20.62
CA LEU A 248 6.57 3.62 -19.58
C LEU A 248 6.22 5.01 -20.12
N LEU A 249 7.10 5.61 -20.93
CA LEU A 249 6.85 6.91 -21.55
C LEU A 249 5.68 6.84 -22.53
N ASN A 250 5.61 5.79 -23.34
CA ASN A 250 4.46 5.54 -24.23
C ASN A 250 3.16 5.34 -23.44
N ALA A 251 3.21 4.68 -22.28
CA ALA A 251 2.06 4.56 -21.40
C ALA A 251 1.63 5.92 -20.84
N ARG A 252 2.56 6.76 -20.40
CA ARG A 252 2.27 8.14 -19.97
C ARG A 252 1.61 8.96 -21.08
N HIS A 253 2.15 8.95 -22.30
CA HIS A 253 1.55 9.68 -23.42
C HIS A 253 0.11 9.24 -23.70
N ARG A 254 -0.15 7.92 -23.70
CA ARG A 254 -1.52 7.39 -23.88
C ARG A 254 -2.45 7.81 -22.75
N LEU A 255 -1.98 7.78 -21.51
CA LEU A 255 -2.78 8.20 -20.35
C LEU A 255 -3.11 9.69 -20.38
N VAL A 256 -2.15 10.55 -20.72
CA VAL A 256 -2.38 12.00 -20.90
C VAL A 256 -3.43 12.25 -21.99
N ALA A 257 -3.34 11.53 -23.12
CA ALA A 257 -4.34 11.64 -24.18
C ALA A 257 -5.73 11.15 -23.73
N ALA A 258 -5.80 10.04 -23.00
CA ALA A 258 -7.04 9.49 -22.46
C ALA A 258 -7.71 10.45 -21.47
N VAL A 259 -6.95 11.00 -20.52
CA VAL A 259 -7.46 12.00 -19.56
C VAL A 259 -7.94 13.26 -20.27
N GLY A 260 -7.19 13.72 -21.29
CA GLY A 260 -7.61 14.86 -22.11
C GLY A 260 -8.88 14.60 -22.94
N ALA A 261 -9.22 13.34 -23.23
CA ALA A 261 -10.47 12.98 -23.89
C ALA A 261 -11.66 12.96 -22.92
N LEU A 262 -11.44 12.55 -21.66
CA LEU A 262 -12.45 12.60 -20.59
C LEU A 262 -12.97 14.03 -20.33
N SER A 263 -12.11 15.04 -20.49
CA SER A 263 -12.48 16.46 -20.30
C SER A 263 -13.24 17.10 -21.48
N ARG A 264 -13.27 16.44 -22.64
CA ARG A 264 -13.84 16.98 -23.90
C ARG A 264 -15.15 16.31 -24.33
N GLY A 265 -15.49 15.16 -23.75
CA GLY A 265 -16.86 14.65 -23.77
C GLY A 265 -17.66 15.33 -22.67
N SER A 266 -18.97 15.57 -22.89
CA SER A 266 -19.91 16.08 -21.89
C SER A 266 -19.71 15.49 -20.48
N PRO A 267 -20.09 16.21 -19.41
CA PRO A 267 -19.92 15.75 -18.03
C PRO A 267 -20.42 14.31 -17.88
N LEU A 268 -19.68 13.52 -17.10
CA LEU A 268 -20.05 12.15 -16.72
C LEU A 268 -21.54 12.13 -16.39
N PRO A 269 -22.37 11.35 -17.10
CA PRO A 269 -23.82 11.49 -17.00
C PRO A 269 -24.26 11.17 -15.58
N VAL A 270 -24.71 12.20 -14.85
CA VAL A 270 -25.27 12.05 -13.51
C VAL A 270 -26.60 11.30 -13.66
N GLY A 271 -26.65 10.09 -13.09
CA GLY A 271 -27.82 9.30 -12.72
C GLY A 271 -29.07 9.36 -13.61
N ALA A 272 -29.32 8.28 -14.35
CA ALA A 272 -30.68 7.77 -14.55
C ALA A 272 -30.62 6.25 -14.77
N CYS A 273 -31.04 5.48 -13.76
CA CYS A 273 -31.21 4.04 -13.88
C CYS A 273 -32.34 3.72 -14.88
N ALA A 274 -32.05 2.92 -15.89
CA ALA A 274 -33.06 2.22 -16.67
C ALA A 274 -32.88 0.71 -16.45
N ALA A 275 -33.87 0.11 -15.79
CA ALA A 275 -33.96 -1.32 -15.58
C ALA A 275 -34.26 -2.02 -16.91
N GLY A 276 -33.49 -3.05 -17.25
CA GLY A 276 -33.74 -3.90 -18.41
C GLY A 276 -32.76 -5.06 -18.43
N THR A 277 -33.18 -6.21 -17.92
CA THR A 277 -32.49 -7.49 -18.09
C THR A 277 -32.84 -8.09 -19.45
N PRO A 278 -31.85 -8.64 -20.18
CA PRO A 278 -32.11 -9.74 -21.10
C PRO A 278 -31.38 -11.01 -20.66
N ASP A 279 -32.16 -12.09 -20.59
CA ASP A 279 -31.73 -13.48 -20.47
C ASP A 279 -30.77 -13.87 -21.62
N ILE A 280 -29.68 -14.55 -21.28
CA ILE A 280 -28.82 -15.23 -22.26
C ILE A 280 -28.68 -16.70 -21.87
N GLN A 281 -29.26 -17.57 -22.71
CA GLN A 281 -29.12 -19.02 -22.66
C GLN A 281 -27.69 -19.45 -23.00
N VAL A 282 -27.15 -20.36 -22.20
CA VAL A 282 -25.81 -20.93 -22.36
C VAL A 282 -25.90 -22.19 -23.22
N SER A 283 -25.29 -22.17 -24.41
CA SER A 283 -25.03 -23.37 -25.23
C SER A 283 -23.63 -23.92 -24.97
N ALA A 284 -23.54 -25.24 -24.82
CA ALA A 284 -22.34 -26.01 -24.48
C ALA A 284 -21.19 -25.87 -25.51
N VAL A 285 -19.95 -25.93 -25.01
CA VAL A 285 -18.70 -25.98 -25.81
C VAL A 285 -18.10 -27.39 -25.69
N PRO A 286 -17.65 -28.02 -26.79
CA PRO A 286 -17.13 -29.38 -26.78
C PRO A 286 -15.65 -29.46 -26.35
N GLU A 287 -15.29 -30.61 -25.77
CA GLU A 287 -13.95 -30.96 -25.27
C GLU A 287 -12.90 -31.06 -26.39
N SER A 288 -11.64 -30.68 -26.08
CA SER A 288 -10.47 -31.15 -26.83
C SER A 288 -9.21 -31.28 -25.96
N ARG A 289 -8.38 -32.24 -26.40
CA ARG A 289 -7.35 -33.05 -25.71
C ARG A 289 -6.08 -32.34 -25.20
N PRO A 290 -5.30 -33.00 -24.31
CA PRO A 290 -4.13 -32.43 -23.64
C PRO A 290 -2.86 -32.44 -24.51
N LEU A 291 -2.05 -31.38 -24.39
CA LEU A 291 -0.68 -31.30 -24.92
C LEU A 291 0.33 -31.58 -23.81
N ALA A 292 1.05 -32.69 -23.94
CA ALA A 292 2.22 -33.03 -23.14
C ALA A 292 3.43 -32.18 -23.57
N LEU A 293 4.15 -31.62 -22.60
CA LEU A 293 5.49 -31.06 -22.81
C LEU A 293 6.38 -31.36 -21.60
N ASP A 294 7.20 -32.40 -21.76
CA ASP A 294 8.37 -32.70 -20.97
C ASP A 294 9.35 -31.53 -20.94
N ARG A 295 9.67 -31.00 -19.76
CA ARG A 295 10.92 -30.25 -19.51
C ARG A 295 11.46 -30.54 -18.12
N LYS A 296 12.68 -31.10 -18.08
CA LYS A 296 13.48 -31.39 -16.89
C LYS A 296 13.69 -30.14 -16.00
N PRO A 297 13.77 -30.30 -14.67
CA PRO A 297 13.98 -29.19 -13.73
C PRO A 297 15.44 -28.73 -13.71
N PRO A 298 15.73 -27.41 -13.58
CA PRO A 298 17.08 -26.95 -13.31
C PRO A 298 17.42 -27.10 -11.83
N SER A 299 18.58 -27.71 -11.58
CA SER A 299 19.24 -27.86 -10.29
C SER A 299 19.88 -26.54 -9.84
N LYS A 300 19.57 -26.11 -8.60
CA LYS A 300 20.46 -25.34 -7.71
C LYS A 300 19.77 -25.16 -6.35
N GLU A 301 20.28 -25.86 -5.34
CA GLU A 301 19.87 -25.75 -3.95
C GLU A 301 20.11 -24.32 -3.43
N TRP A 302 19.04 -23.66 -2.97
CA TRP A 302 19.12 -22.37 -2.28
C TRP A 302 19.23 -22.63 -0.78
N SER A 303 20.31 -22.16 -0.16
CA SER A 303 20.55 -22.24 1.28
C SER A 303 19.38 -21.67 2.10
N THR A 304 18.77 -22.51 2.92
CA THR A 304 17.62 -22.25 3.80
C THR A 304 18.01 -21.65 5.15
N LYS A 305 18.77 -20.55 5.18
CA LYS A 305 18.92 -19.78 6.43
C LYS A 305 17.81 -18.74 6.54
N MET A 306 16.76 -19.07 7.29
CA MET A 306 15.71 -18.11 7.68
C MET A 306 16.35 -16.88 8.33
N PRO A 307 15.92 -15.65 7.98
CA PRO A 307 16.43 -14.45 8.63
C PRO A 307 15.98 -14.43 10.11
N LYS A 308 16.95 -14.30 11.04
CA LYS A 308 16.67 -14.14 12.48
C LYS A 308 15.60 -13.04 12.72
N PRO A 309 14.60 -13.29 13.58
CA PRO A 309 13.52 -12.35 13.89
C PRO A 309 14.06 -11.09 14.59
N GLN A 310 13.32 -9.99 14.46
CA GLN A 310 13.63 -8.75 15.19
C GLN A 310 13.27 -8.93 16.67
N PRO A 311 14.12 -8.47 17.61
CA PRO A 311 13.78 -8.53 19.02
C PRO A 311 12.58 -7.63 19.33
N ALA A 312 11.76 -7.99 20.32
CA ALA A 312 10.68 -7.12 20.80
C ALA A 312 11.29 -5.90 21.53
N ASN A 313 10.76 -4.71 21.28
CA ASN A 313 11.18 -3.48 21.96
C ASN A 313 10.02 -2.48 21.99
N ALA A 314 9.34 -2.34 23.13
CA ALA A 314 8.15 -1.50 23.25
C ALA A 314 8.42 -0.02 22.95
N THR A 315 9.56 0.52 23.42
CA THR A 315 9.97 1.91 23.15
C THR A 315 10.19 2.13 21.65
N ARG A 316 10.80 1.17 20.95
CA ARG A 316 10.96 1.20 19.49
C ARG A 316 9.62 1.24 18.77
N ASP A 317 8.72 0.34 19.14
CA ASP A 317 7.48 0.13 18.42
C ASP A 317 6.55 1.35 18.62
N ALA A 318 6.51 1.90 19.84
CA ALA A 318 5.83 3.16 20.14
C ALA A 318 6.44 4.36 19.37
N LEU A 319 7.77 4.48 19.35
CA LEU A 319 8.47 5.53 18.59
C LEU A 319 8.16 5.44 17.09
N LEU A 320 8.26 4.25 16.49
CA LEU A 320 7.97 4.05 15.06
C LEU A 320 6.50 4.37 14.73
N ALA A 321 5.56 4.03 15.61
CA ALA A 321 4.16 4.39 15.45
C ALA A 321 3.96 5.91 15.43
N GLN A 322 4.57 6.64 16.38
CA GLN A 322 4.52 8.10 16.45
C GLN A 322 5.18 8.77 15.24
N LEU A 323 6.34 8.26 14.80
CA LEU A 323 7.04 8.79 13.62
C LEU A 323 6.21 8.68 12.35
N ASN A 324 5.47 7.58 12.17
CA ASN A 324 4.64 7.38 10.99
C ASN A 324 3.39 8.28 10.98
N SER A 325 2.99 8.85 12.11
CA SER A 325 1.84 9.76 12.20
C SER A 325 2.22 11.25 12.14
N ARG A 326 3.51 11.58 12.05
CA ARG A 326 4.00 12.97 12.00
C ARG A 326 4.06 13.51 10.57
N ALA A 327 3.60 14.75 10.38
CA ALA A 327 3.64 15.45 9.09
C ALA A 327 5.00 16.08 8.78
N ASP A 328 5.78 16.41 9.82
CA ASP A 328 7.08 17.06 9.75
C ASP A 328 8.26 16.10 9.69
N ILE A 329 8.00 14.78 9.65
CA ILE A 329 9.01 13.74 9.51
C ILE A 329 8.60 12.80 8.40
N ALA A 330 9.46 12.67 7.39
CA ALA A 330 9.29 11.73 6.30
C ALA A 330 10.21 10.52 6.45
N VAL A 331 9.81 9.38 5.89
CA VAL A 331 10.74 8.26 5.69
C VAL A 331 11.87 8.71 4.75
N HIS A 332 13.12 8.44 5.12
CA HIS A 332 14.27 8.93 4.36
C HIS A 332 14.30 8.34 2.93
N PRO A 333 14.51 9.15 1.86
CA PRO A 333 14.43 8.69 0.47
C PRO A 333 15.38 7.55 0.09
N ALA A 334 16.57 7.51 0.70
CA ALA A 334 17.54 6.43 0.49
C ALA A 334 17.12 5.07 1.08
N GLN A 335 16.00 5.03 1.82
CA GLN A 335 15.45 3.80 2.36
C GLN A 335 14.67 3.03 1.28
N SER A 336 15.18 1.85 0.92
CA SER A 336 14.58 1.01 -0.13
C SER A 336 13.30 0.26 0.28
N ARG A 337 12.90 0.31 1.56
CA ARG A 337 11.75 -0.41 2.14
C ARG A 337 10.92 0.54 2.98
N MET A 338 9.60 0.46 2.93
CA MET A 338 8.71 1.39 3.63
C MET A 338 8.98 1.47 5.16
N HIS A 339 9.12 0.33 5.84
CA HIS A 339 9.43 0.26 7.28
C HIS A 339 10.91 0.02 7.58
N GLY A 340 11.78 0.40 6.65
CA GLY A 340 13.20 0.12 6.74
C GLY A 340 13.55 -1.35 6.63
N THR A 341 14.76 -1.67 7.05
CA THR A 341 15.21 -3.06 7.10
C THR A 341 14.83 -3.70 8.42
N LYS A 342 15.20 -4.96 8.61
CA LYS A 342 15.10 -5.57 9.94
C LYS A 342 16.10 -4.98 10.95
N TYR A 343 17.00 -4.11 10.51
CA TYR A 343 18.05 -3.54 11.35
C TYR A 343 17.88 -2.06 11.65
N ILE A 344 17.29 -1.28 10.73
CA ILE A 344 17.08 0.16 10.91
C ILE A 344 15.83 0.63 10.17
N SER A 345 15.22 1.71 10.66
CA SER A 345 14.32 2.59 9.90
C SER A 345 14.89 4.01 9.88
N ALA A 346 14.96 4.62 8.71
CA ALA A 346 15.56 5.93 8.49
C ALA A 346 14.52 6.98 8.12
N PHE A 347 14.75 8.19 8.60
CA PHE A 347 13.83 9.31 8.53
C PHE A 347 14.59 10.60 8.20
N LEU A 348 13.84 11.58 7.70
CA LEU A 348 14.29 12.93 7.39
C LEU A 348 13.29 13.91 7.99
N THR A 349 13.74 14.82 8.83
CA THR A 349 12.89 15.90 9.34
C THR A 349 12.63 16.95 8.26
N SER A 350 11.58 17.75 8.41
CA SER A 350 11.30 18.92 7.57
C SER A 350 12.45 19.94 7.59
N ALA A 351 13.20 19.99 8.69
CA ALA A 351 14.42 20.78 8.84
C ALA A 351 15.67 20.17 8.18
N GLY A 352 15.54 19.04 7.45
CA GLY A 352 16.63 18.41 6.70
C GLY A 352 17.51 17.45 7.52
N VAL A 353 17.16 17.16 8.77
CA VAL A 353 17.96 16.30 9.65
C VAL A 353 17.70 14.84 9.34
N THR A 354 18.75 14.11 8.94
CA THR A 354 18.67 12.67 8.72
C THR A 354 18.96 11.90 10.00
N PHE A 355 18.09 10.94 10.33
CA PHE A 355 18.28 10.05 11.47
C PHE A 355 17.79 8.63 11.19
N ALA A 356 18.24 7.65 12.00
CA ALA A 356 17.80 6.26 11.88
C ALA A 356 17.51 5.60 13.22
N VAL A 357 16.34 5.03 13.37
CA VAL A 357 15.93 4.20 14.51
C VAL A 357 16.55 2.81 14.35
N ASP A 358 17.31 2.36 15.35
CA ASP A 358 17.88 1.02 15.40
C ASP A 358 16.77 -0.03 15.65
N LYS A 359 16.73 -1.12 14.91
CA LYS A 359 15.74 -2.20 15.08
C LYS A 359 16.37 -3.51 15.54
N ALA A 360 17.70 -3.55 15.62
CA ALA A 360 18.46 -4.71 16.06
C ALA A 360 18.68 -4.72 17.58
N ALA A 361 18.49 -3.58 18.26
CA ALA A 361 18.63 -3.46 19.71
C ALA A 361 17.46 -4.11 20.47
N ALA A 362 17.78 -5.10 21.31
CA ALA A 362 16.81 -5.75 22.21
C ALA A 362 16.60 -5.01 23.55
N SER A 363 17.48 -4.06 23.88
CA SER A 363 17.44 -3.31 25.14
C SER A 363 17.25 -1.81 24.89
N LYS A 364 18.31 -1.01 25.06
CA LYS A 364 18.24 0.44 24.88
C LYS A 364 18.00 0.78 23.40
N GLN A 365 16.87 1.42 23.14
CA GLN A 365 16.48 1.83 21.80
C GLN A 365 17.36 2.99 21.33
N ALA A 366 18.26 2.71 20.39
CA ALA A 366 19.17 3.73 19.88
C ALA A 366 18.57 4.46 18.67
N ILE A 367 18.81 5.77 18.61
CA ILE A 367 18.57 6.58 17.42
C ILE A 367 19.93 7.11 16.94
N TRP A 368 20.21 6.85 15.67
CA TRP A 368 21.43 7.21 14.98
C TRP A 368 21.28 8.56 14.30
N PHE A 369 22.27 9.43 14.49
CA PHE A 369 22.37 10.73 13.83
C PHE A 369 23.80 10.97 13.34
N ILE A 370 23.98 11.88 12.39
CA ILE A 370 25.28 12.51 12.18
C ILE A 370 25.65 13.31 13.43
N ASP A 371 26.89 13.16 13.86
CA ASP A 371 27.43 13.91 14.98
C ASP A 371 27.53 15.40 14.63
N HIS A 372 26.86 16.24 15.42
CA HIS A 372 26.84 17.68 15.22
C HIS A 372 26.75 18.39 16.58
N PRO A 373 27.49 19.48 16.83
CA PRO A 373 27.49 20.18 18.12
C PRO A 373 26.08 20.58 18.59
N ARG A 374 25.24 21.08 17.67
CA ARG A 374 23.85 21.44 17.98
C ARG A 374 23.02 20.23 18.42
N LEU A 375 23.20 19.08 17.78
CA LEU A 375 22.50 17.86 18.18
C LEU A 375 22.89 17.47 19.60
N ARG A 376 24.17 17.58 19.96
CA ARG A 376 24.64 17.33 21.32
C ARG A 376 23.95 18.27 22.31
N SER A 377 23.91 19.57 22.02
CA SER A 377 23.19 20.55 22.85
C SER A 377 21.71 20.23 23.02
N VAL A 378 21.02 19.83 21.94
CA VAL A 378 19.60 19.41 21.99
C VAL A 378 19.41 18.17 22.86
N LEU A 379 20.32 17.19 22.74
CA LEU A 379 20.27 15.97 23.55
C LEU A 379 20.58 16.26 25.02
N ASP A 380 21.52 17.15 25.31
CA ASP A 380 21.84 17.60 26.67
C ASP A 380 20.67 18.37 27.30
N GLU A 381 20.06 19.30 26.55
CA GLU A 381 18.86 20.05 26.98
C GLU A 381 17.68 19.12 27.29
N ALA A 382 17.47 18.10 26.45
CA ALA A 382 16.47 17.08 26.65
C ALA A 382 16.87 16.01 27.69
N SER A 383 18.04 16.14 28.33
CA SER A 383 18.58 15.16 29.29
C SER A 383 18.68 13.73 28.74
N ILE A 384 18.90 13.58 27.43
CA ILE A 384 19.00 12.30 26.73
C ILE A 384 20.44 11.84 26.69
N THR A 385 20.69 10.66 27.26
CA THR A 385 22.02 10.02 27.18
C THR A 385 22.37 9.73 25.73
N PHE A 386 23.56 10.12 25.29
CA PHE A 386 24.09 9.77 23.98
C PHE A 386 25.54 9.31 24.02
N LYS A 387 25.96 8.57 22.99
CA LYS A 387 27.34 8.10 22.84
C LYS A 387 27.86 8.42 21.43
N PRO A 388 29.03 9.08 21.31
CA PRO A 388 29.73 9.19 20.03
C PRO A 388 30.04 7.81 19.44
N TYR A 389 29.99 7.72 18.11
CA TYR A 389 30.27 6.52 17.35
C TYR A 389 31.23 6.89 16.21
N PRO A 390 32.53 6.65 16.40
CA PRO A 390 33.57 7.15 15.51
C PRO A 390 33.57 6.38 14.17
N PRO A 391 34.03 6.99 13.07
CA PRO A 391 33.91 6.41 11.74
C PRO A 391 34.53 5.03 11.51
N GLU A 392 35.58 4.75 12.28
CA GLU A 392 36.48 3.60 12.22
C GLU A 392 35.83 2.36 12.82
N ARG A 393 34.79 2.56 13.63
CA ARG A 393 34.04 1.47 14.23
C ARG A 393 33.10 0.86 13.19
N GLY A 394 33.18 -0.46 13.03
CA GLY A 394 32.30 -1.20 12.12
C GLY A 394 30.83 -0.91 12.42
N ARG A 395 30.05 -0.53 11.40
CA ARG A 395 28.64 -0.16 11.54
C ARG A 395 27.77 -0.97 10.58
N ASN A 396 26.46 -0.99 10.84
CA ASN A 396 25.53 -1.74 9.99
C ASN A 396 25.52 -1.15 8.57
N SER A 397 25.70 -2.00 7.54
CA SER A 397 25.76 -1.55 6.15
C SER A 397 24.48 -0.87 5.66
N ASN A 398 23.35 -1.04 6.36
CA ASN A 398 22.12 -0.31 6.06
C ASN A 398 22.23 1.19 6.40
N LEU A 399 23.07 1.58 7.37
CA LEU A 399 23.35 2.98 7.68
C LEU A 399 24.15 3.63 6.54
N HIS A 400 24.95 2.88 5.78
CA HIS A 400 25.79 3.42 4.70
C HIS A 400 24.99 4.04 3.55
N LYS A 401 23.70 3.75 3.47
CA LYS A 401 22.80 4.29 2.44
C LYS A 401 22.36 5.72 2.75
N LEU A 402 22.49 6.15 4.01
CA LEU A 402 22.10 7.49 4.42
C LEU A 402 23.24 8.48 4.14
N PRO A 403 22.94 9.68 3.62
CA PRO A 403 23.94 10.72 3.38
C PRO A 403 24.78 10.97 4.64
N GLY A 404 26.11 11.02 4.52
CA GLY A 404 27.02 11.23 5.64
C GLY A 404 27.23 10.01 6.57
N PHE A 405 26.32 9.04 6.63
CA PHE A 405 26.39 7.96 7.63
C PHE A 405 27.41 6.86 7.34
N LYS A 406 27.93 6.76 6.11
CA LYS A 406 28.93 5.73 5.74
C LYS A 406 30.31 6.04 6.32
N HIS A 407 30.72 7.29 6.27
CA HIS A 407 32.07 7.73 6.64
C HIS A 407 32.09 8.86 7.68
N GLY A 408 30.95 9.48 7.98
CA GLY A 408 30.86 10.51 9.00
C GLY A 408 30.89 9.95 10.41
N ALA A 409 31.24 10.83 11.36
CA ALA A 409 31.06 10.58 12.78
C ALA A 409 29.56 10.55 13.08
N LEU A 410 29.13 9.57 13.89
CA LEU A 410 27.74 9.41 14.27
C LEU A 410 27.57 9.58 15.78
N ILE A 411 26.35 9.85 16.22
CA ILE A 411 25.93 9.72 17.60
C ILE A 411 24.81 8.69 17.69
N ARG A 412 24.82 7.90 18.78
CA ARG A 412 23.68 7.13 19.24
C ARG A 412 23.04 7.82 20.43
N ALA A 413 21.84 8.35 20.26
CA ALA A 413 20.99 8.80 21.36
C ALA A 413 20.18 7.63 21.93
N PHE A 414 19.93 7.63 23.24
CA PHE A 414 19.24 6.55 23.96
C PHE A 414 18.09 7.11 24.80
N PRO A 415 16.98 7.53 24.18
CA PRO A 415 15.76 7.86 24.94
C PRO A 415 15.22 6.61 25.62
N GLU A 416 14.72 6.77 26.86
CA GLU A 416 14.13 5.67 27.64
C GLU A 416 12.64 5.52 27.31
N THR A 417 11.98 6.61 26.93
CA THR A 417 10.55 6.65 26.58
C THR A 417 10.31 7.16 25.16
N ALA A 418 9.16 6.80 24.57
CA ALA A 418 8.74 7.35 23.27
C ALA A 418 8.47 8.86 23.33
N LYS A 419 8.08 9.36 24.52
CA LYS A 419 7.89 10.80 24.79
C LYS A 419 9.22 11.57 24.71
N GLU A 420 10.26 11.07 25.37
CA GLU A 420 11.62 11.62 25.27
C GLU A 420 12.14 11.62 23.83
N ALA A 421 11.94 10.52 23.11
CA ALA A 421 12.31 10.42 21.71
C ALA A 421 11.59 11.48 20.86
N THR A 422 10.30 11.70 21.10
CA THR A 422 9.49 12.73 20.42
C THR A 422 9.96 14.14 20.77
N GLN A 423 10.29 14.41 22.03
CA GLN A 423 10.82 15.70 22.47
C GLN A 423 12.12 16.07 21.73
N VAL A 424 13.05 15.13 21.58
CA VAL A 424 14.27 15.34 20.78
C VAL A 424 13.90 15.72 19.35
N LEU A 425 12.96 15.01 18.75
CA LEU A 425 12.54 15.25 17.37
C LEU A 425 11.83 16.60 17.19
N ASP A 426 11.03 17.03 18.16
CA ASP A 426 10.37 18.34 18.17
C ASP A 426 11.40 19.47 18.21
N LEU A 427 12.43 19.34 19.05
CA LEU A 427 13.55 20.28 19.11
C LEU A 427 14.33 20.32 17.78
N LEU A 428 14.45 19.18 17.09
CA LEU A 428 15.10 19.10 15.77
C LEU A 428 14.25 19.70 14.64
N CYS A 429 12.91 19.63 14.73
CA CYS A 429 11.99 20.14 13.72
C CYS A 429 11.63 21.63 13.92
N GLY A 430 11.60 22.11 15.16
CA GLY A 430 11.14 23.46 15.52
C GLY A 430 12.17 24.58 15.32
N SER A 431 13.45 24.26 15.10
CA SER A 431 14.50 25.27 14.99
C SER A 431 14.83 25.57 13.51
N ALA A 432 14.22 26.61 12.95
CA ALA A 432 14.30 26.99 11.53
C ALA A 432 15.65 27.60 11.05
N ALA A 433 16.77 27.39 11.76
CA ALA A 433 18.05 27.98 11.34
C ALA A 433 19.23 27.06 11.64
N GLY A 434 20.01 26.66 10.61
CA GLY A 434 21.41 26.21 10.73
C GLY A 434 21.65 24.71 10.92
N TRP A 435 21.36 23.90 9.88
CA TRP A 435 21.81 22.51 9.74
C TRP A 435 22.82 22.31 8.59
N GLU A 436 23.39 23.39 8.07
CA GLU A 436 24.46 23.36 7.04
C GLU A 436 25.84 23.03 7.62
#